data_AF-A0A7S3M5V4-F1
#
_entry.id   AF-A0A7S3M5V4-F1
#
_cell.length_a   1.000
_cell.length_b   1.000
_cell.length_c   1.000
_cell.angle_alpha   90.00
_cell.angle_beta   90.00
_cell.angle_gamma   90.00
#
_symmetry.space_group_name_H-M   'P 1'
#
loop_
_entity.id
_entity.type
_entity.pdbx_description
1 polymer ?
#
loop_
_entity_poly.entity_id
_entity_poly.type
_entity_poly.pdbx_seq_one_letter_code
_entity_poly.pdbx_strand_id
1 'polypeptide(L)'
;MSKTGAKKAELDDEVAKLITKIDTATSKNAELNAQVQELQNELSALAKEQATMDKIRQETHADYEVAKSDLALGLSGVRQALEVLRDYYGGGSPSASMLQDDSKFDSMMQQPAMPEHHSKAGGAGSSIVGVLEVVESDFATNLAKEESEESDAQAIYEKMTEENKLTKTSKDQDVKYKVQESKSL
;
A
#
# COMPACT_ATOMS: atom_id res chain seq x y z
N MET A 1 79.85 -4.82 33.22
CA MET A 1 79.62 -5.66 32.03
C MET A 1 78.36 -6.54 32.14
N SER A 2 78.14 -7.34 33.20
CA SER A 2 76.93 -8.20 33.27
C SER A 2 75.60 -7.44 33.35
N LYS A 3 75.54 -6.35 34.14
CA LYS A 3 74.34 -5.50 34.25
C LYS A 3 73.92 -4.87 32.91
N THR A 4 74.87 -4.55 32.05
CA THR A 4 74.62 -3.98 30.71
C THR A 4 74.04 -5.02 29.76
N GLY A 5 74.53 -6.26 29.81
CA GLY A 5 73.99 -7.38 29.02
C GLY A 5 72.56 -7.75 29.43
N ALA A 6 72.27 -7.79 30.74
CA ALA A 6 70.92 -8.03 31.25
C ALA A 6 69.92 -6.95 30.80
N LYS A 7 70.32 -5.67 30.91
CA LYS A 7 69.50 -4.53 30.45
C LYS A 7 69.22 -4.58 28.94
N LYS A 8 70.20 -5.01 28.15
CA LYS A 8 70.02 -5.19 26.70
C LYS A 8 69.01 -6.29 26.40
N ALA A 9 69.10 -7.44 27.07
CA ALA A 9 68.15 -8.54 26.90
C ALA A 9 66.72 -8.13 27.27
N GLU A 10 66.54 -7.40 28.39
CA GLU A 10 65.23 -6.85 28.78
C GLU A 10 64.64 -5.93 27.69
N LEU A 11 65.45 -5.04 27.11
CA LEU A 11 65.02 -4.13 26.05
C LEU A 11 64.71 -4.86 24.74
N ASP A 12 65.53 -5.85 24.36
CA ASP A 12 65.29 -6.67 23.17
C ASP A 12 63.97 -7.46 23.31
N ASP A 13 63.67 -8.00 24.50
CA ASP A 13 62.40 -8.66 24.81
C ASP A 13 61.21 -7.69 24.76
N GLU A 14 61.38 -6.46 25.25
CA GLU A 14 60.35 -5.43 25.20
C GLU A 14 60.06 -4.97 23.76
N VAL A 15 61.11 -4.80 22.94
CA VAL A 15 60.99 -4.50 21.51
C VAL A 15 60.26 -5.63 20.79
N ALA A 16 60.61 -6.89 21.04
CA ALA A 16 59.92 -8.04 20.44
C ALA A 16 58.41 -8.04 20.79
N LYS A 17 58.06 -7.77 22.06
CA LYS A 17 56.67 -7.66 22.50
C LYS A 17 55.93 -6.50 21.83
N LEU A 18 56.58 -5.35 21.67
CA LEU A 18 55.99 -4.19 21.00
C LEU A 18 55.74 -4.47 19.51
N ILE A 19 56.68 -5.15 18.83
CA ILE A 19 56.51 -5.56 17.43
C ILE A 19 55.28 -6.47 17.28
N THR A 20 55.15 -7.52 18.11
CA THR A 20 53.97 -8.41 18.04
C THR A 20 52.65 -7.66 18.29
N LYS A 21 52.65 -6.67 19.19
CA LYS A 21 51.47 -5.82 19.41
C LYS A 21 51.15 -4.94 18.21
N ILE A 22 52.16 -4.36 17.56
CA ILE A 22 52.00 -3.56 16.34
C ILE A 22 51.43 -4.42 15.21
N ASP A 23 51.94 -5.63 15.00
CA ASP A 23 51.45 -6.55 13.97
C ASP A 23 49.98 -6.94 14.20
N THR A 24 49.63 -7.20 15.46
CA THR A 24 48.25 -7.50 15.87
C THR A 24 47.33 -6.30 15.65
N ALA A 25 47.75 -5.11 16.07
CA ALA A 25 46.98 -3.87 15.90
C ALA A 25 46.77 -3.54 14.42
N THR A 26 47.82 -3.72 13.60
CA THR A 26 47.77 -3.50 12.14
C THR A 26 46.76 -4.45 11.48
N SER A 27 46.79 -5.73 11.84
CA SER A 27 45.86 -6.73 11.30
C SER A 27 44.42 -6.41 11.68
N LYS A 28 44.18 -6.05 12.96
CA LYS A 28 42.85 -5.66 13.45
C LYS A 28 42.35 -4.36 12.83
N ASN A 29 43.22 -3.38 12.59
CA ASN A 29 42.87 -2.13 11.91
C ASN A 29 42.41 -2.41 10.47
N ALA A 30 43.12 -3.28 9.74
CA ALA A 30 42.73 -3.70 8.40
C ALA A 30 41.34 -4.37 8.38
N GLU A 31 41.06 -5.27 9.34
CA GLU A 31 39.77 -5.92 9.48
C GLU A 31 38.64 -4.92 9.79
N LEU A 32 38.85 -4.01 10.75
CA LEU A 32 37.87 -2.97 11.09
C LEU A 32 37.54 -2.07 9.90
N ASN A 33 38.55 -1.68 9.11
CA ASN A 33 38.32 -0.85 7.93
C ASN A 33 37.51 -1.60 6.86
N ALA A 34 37.76 -2.89 6.67
CA ALA A 34 36.97 -3.72 5.75
C ALA A 34 35.50 -3.82 6.20
N GLN A 35 35.26 -4.08 7.49
CA GLN A 35 33.91 -4.14 8.06
C GLN A 35 33.18 -2.78 7.95
N VAL A 36 33.89 -1.66 8.16
CA VAL A 36 33.30 -0.32 7.99
C VAL A 36 32.88 -0.08 6.54
N GLN A 37 33.69 -0.49 5.56
CA GLN A 37 33.34 -0.37 4.14
C GLN A 37 32.12 -1.22 3.79
N GLU A 38 32.05 -2.45 4.30
CA GLU A 38 30.90 -3.33 4.11
C GLU A 38 29.61 -2.70 4.68
N LEU A 39 29.65 -2.23 5.94
CA LEU A 39 28.50 -1.56 6.57
C LEU A 39 28.05 -0.31 5.80
N GLN A 40 28.99 0.48 5.25
CA GLN A 40 28.67 1.63 4.41
C GLN A 40 27.97 1.23 3.10
N ASN A 41 28.41 0.13 2.48
CA ASN A 41 27.76 -0.41 1.29
C ASN A 41 26.34 -0.88 1.60
N GLU A 42 26.16 -1.59 2.72
CA GLU A 42 24.83 -2.03 3.17
C GLU A 42 23.90 -0.86 3.49
N LEU A 43 24.40 0.20 4.13
CA LEU A 43 23.64 1.43 4.38
C LEU A 43 23.20 2.10 3.08
N SER A 44 24.06 2.11 2.07
CA SER A 44 23.74 2.63 0.73
C SER A 44 22.69 1.77 0.02
N ALA A 45 22.80 0.44 0.12
CA ALA A 45 21.81 -0.49 -0.42
C ALA A 45 20.44 -0.29 0.26
N LEU A 46 20.42 -0.22 1.58
CA LEU A 46 19.21 0.02 2.38
C LEU A 46 18.52 1.35 2.01
N ALA A 47 19.31 2.40 1.78
CA ALA A 47 18.77 3.69 1.34
C ALA A 47 18.13 3.63 -0.06
N LYS A 48 18.72 2.87 -1.00
CA LYS A 48 18.15 2.66 -2.33
C LYS A 48 16.88 1.83 -2.29
N GLU A 49 16.86 0.80 -1.45
CA GLU A 49 15.69 -0.04 -1.23
C GLU A 49 14.53 0.79 -0.67
N GLN A 50 14.78 1.59 0.37
CA GLN A 50 13.76 2.49 0.92
C GLN A 50 13.23 3.46 -0.14
N ALA A 51 14.10 4.11 -0.93
CA ALA A 51 13.66 5.00 -1.99
C ALA A 51 12.79 4.30 -3.06
N THR A 52 13.04 3.02 -3.32
CA THR A 52 12.23 2.21 -4.24
C THR A 52 10.88 1.89 -3.63
N MET A 53 10.83 1.53 -2.34
CA MET A 53 9.57 1.30 -1.63
C MET A 53 8.72 2.58 -1.57
N ASP A 54 9.32 3.71 -1.24
CA ASP A 54 8.64 5.02 -1.18
C ASP A 54 8.01 5.37 -2.53
N LYS A 55 8.76 5.13 -3.62
CA LYS A 55 8.27 5.36 -4.98
C LYS A 55 7.10 4.44 -5.33
N ILE A 56 7.24 3.13 -5.06
CA ILE A 56 6.17 2.17 -5.33
C ILE A 56 4.92 2.54 -4.53
N ARG A 57 5.05 2.89 -3.24
CA ARG A 57 3.92 3.34 -2.42
C ARG A 57 3.25 4.57 -3.00
N GLN A 58 4.01 5.57 -3.45
CA GLN A 58 3.43 6.76 -4.08
C GLN A 58 2.64 6.40 -5.35
N GLU A 59 3.21 5.58 -6.22
CA GLU A 59 2.57 5.15 -7.47
C GLU A 59 1.30 4.33 -7.18
N THR A 60 1.39 3.31 -6.33
CA THR A 60 0.24 2.45 -6.00
C THR A 60 -0.86 3.21 -5.25
N HIS A 61 -0.52 4.25 -4.49
CA HIS A 61 -1.52 5.06 -3.76
C HIS A 61 -2.31 5.95 -4.71
N ALA A 62 -1.59 6.56 -5.67
CA ALA A 62 -2.24 7.35 -6.70
C ALA A 62 -3.20 6.48 -7.53
N ASP A 63 -2.78 5.28 -7.91
CA ASP A 63 -3.62 4.34 -8.67
C ASP A 63 -4.85 3.89 -7.85
N TYR A 64 -4.67 3.60 -6.56
CA TYR A 64 -5.78 3.27 -5.65
C TYR A 64 -6.79 4.41 -5.52
N GLU A 65 -6.34 5.65 -5.33
CA GLU A 65 -7.25 6.80 -5.19
C GLU A 65 -8.11 7.00 -6.45
N VAL A 66 -7.53 6.79 -7.64
CA VAL A 66 -8.26 6.82 -8.91
C VAL A 66 -9.27 5.65 -8.97
N ALA A 67 -8.82 4.42 -8.70
CA ALA A 67 -9.68 3.23 -8.73
C ALA A 67 -10.84 3.35 -7.75
N LYS A 68 -10.57 3.79 -6.52
CA LYS A 68 -11.57 4.05 -5.48
C LYS A 68 -12.61 5.06 -5.93
N SER A 69 -12.16 6.18 -6.49
CA SER A 69 -13.05 7.23 -7.00
C SER A 69 -13.96 6.70 -8.12
N ASP A 70 -13.39 6.01 -9.10
CA ASP A 70 -14.14 5.48 -10.24
C ASP A 70 -15.15 4.40 -9.82
N LEU A 71 -14.75 3.49 -8.92
CA LEU A 71 -15.64 2.47 -8.37
C LEU A 71 -16.77 3.09 -7.54
N ALA A 72 -16.49 4.10 -6.72
CA ALA A 72 -17.50 4.80 -5.93
C ALA A 72 -18.51 5.56 -6.81
N LEU A 73 -18.02 6.26 -7.84
CA LEU A 73 -18.86 6.94 -8.82
C LEU A 73 -19.71 5.94 -9.61
N GLY A 74 -19.11 4.85 -10.09
CA GLY A 74 -19.81 3.77 -10.78
C GLY A 74 -20.91 3.16 -9.93
N LEU A 75 -20.61 2.84 -8.66
CA LEU A 75 -21.58 2.30 -7.71
C LEU A 75 -22.76 3.26 -7.47
N SER A 76 -22.48 4.56 -7.28
CA SER A 76 -23.53 5.58 -7.13
C SER A 76 -24.41 5.69 -8.38
N GLY A 77 -23.80 5.68 -9.58
CA GLY A 77 -24.53 5.74 -10.84
C GLY A 77 -25.42 4.53 -11.07
N VAL A 78 -24.92 3.32 -10.78
CA VAL A 78 -25.71 2.09 -10.89
C VAL A 78 -26.89 2.09 -9.92
N ARG A 79 -26.68 2.55 -8.67
CA ARG A 79 -27.76 2.69 -7.68
C ARG A 79 -28.87 3.64 -8.14
N GLN A 80 -28.50 4.79 -8.67
CA GLN A 80 -29.48 5.75 -9.23
C GLN A 80 -30.25 5.15 -10.42
N ALA A 81 -29.57 4.44 -11.31
CA ALA A 81 -30.21 3.75 -12.43
C ALA A 81 -31.19 2.67 -11.95
N LEU A 82 -30.79 1.88 -10.95
CA LEU A 82 -31.65 0.86 -10.34
C LEU A 82 -32.88 1.47 -9.68
N GLU A 83 -32.75 2.60 -8.99
CA GLU A 83 -33.88 3.33 -8.39
C GLU A 83 -34.90 3.74 -9.46
N VAL A 84 -34.45 4.44 -10.51
CA VAL A 84 -35.32 4.88 -11.62
C VAL A 84 -35.99 3.70 -12.32
N LEU A 85 -35.26 2.61 -12.57
CA LEU A 85 -35.81 1.42 -13.22
C LEU A 85 -36.80 0.68 -12.32
N ARG A 86 -36.53 0.58 -11.01
CA ARG A 86 -37.47 -0.02 -10.05
C ARG A 86 -38.72 0.82 -9.88
N ASP A 87 -38.64 2.15 -9.92
CA ASP A 87 -39.84 3.00 -9.91
C ASP A 87 -40.66 2.82 -11.19
N TYR A 88 -39.99 2.79 -12.35
CA TYR A 88 -40.65 2.63 -13.64
C TYR A 88 -41.27 1.24 -13.82
N TYR A 89 -40.59 0.16 -13.43
CA TYR A 89 -41.03 -1.22 -13.63
C TYR A 89 -41.74 -1.83 -12.41
N GLY A 90 -41.29 -1.50 -11.19
CA GLY A 90 -41.83 -1.98 -9.91
C GLY A 90 -43.04 -1.20 -9.39
N GLY A 91 -43.38 -0.06 -10.00
CA GLY A 91 -44.69 0.57 -9.88
C GLY A 91 -45.78 -0.34 -10.43
N GLY A 92 -46.26 -1.27 -9.59
CA GLY A 92 -47.52 -1.96 -9.76
C GLY A 92 -48.64 -0.93 -9.87
N SER A 93 -48.95 -0.55 -11.10
CA SER A 93 -50.19 0.10 -11.54
C SER A 93 -50.87 1.06 -10.53
N PRO A 94 -50.74 2.38 -10.68
CA PRO A 94 -51.76 3.30 -10.16
C PRO A 94 -53.14 3.04 -10.81
N SER A 95 -53.17 2.32 -11.95
CA SER A 95 -54.36 2.07 -12.74
C SER A 95 -55.11 0.79 -12.35
N ALA A 96 -54.51 -0.18 -11.65
CA ALA A 96 -55.19 -1.44 -11.36
C ALA A 96 -56.18 -1.32 -10.19
N SER A 97 -55.96 -0.36 -9.28
CA SER A 97 -56.90 -0.07 -8.19
C SER A 97 -57.96 0.98 -8.55
N MET A 98 -57.78 1.75 -9.62
CA MET A 98 -58.73 2.78 -10.08
C MET A 98 -59.70 2.25 -11.16
N LEU A 99 -59.38 1.14 -11.83
CA LEU A 99 -60.20 0.60 -12.94
C LEU A 99 -61.36 -0.31 -12.54
N GLN A 100 -61.51 -0.68 -11.25
CA GLN A 100 -62.66 -1.50 -10.83
C GLN A 100 -63.93 -0.69 -10.53
N ASP A 101 -63.84 0.64 -10.43
CA ASP A 101 -64.98 1.50 -10.05
C ASP A 101 -65.54 2.35 -11.21
N ASP A 102 -65.08 2.16 -12.45
CA ASP A 102 -65.40 3.03 -13.59
C ASP A 102 -66.36 2.44 -14.63
N SER A 103 -67.07 1.36 -14.31
CA SER A 103 -68.11 0.80 -15.20
C SER A 103 -69.39 1.67 -15.32
N LYS A 104 -69.36 2.93 -14.87
CA LYS A 104 -70.51 3.87 -14.93
C LYS A 104 -70.24 5.27 -15.50
N PHE A 105 -69.03 5.65 -15.85
CA PHE A 105 -68.74 7.03 -16.30
C PHE A 105 -68.33 7.15 -17.79
N ASP A 106 -68.25 6.03 -18.50
CA ASP A 106 -67.69 5.89 -19.86
C ASP A 106 -68.54 6.51 -21.01
N SER A 107 -69.48 7.42 -20.73
CA SER A 107 -70.43 7.91 -21.76
C SER A 107 -70.49 9.42 -22.01
N MET A 108 -69.72 10.29 -21.34
CA MET A 108 -70.03 11.73 -21.40
C MET A 108 -68.94 12.77 -21.69
N MET A 109 -67.65 12.48 -21.89
CA MET A 109 -66.70 13.53 -22.33
C MET A 109 -65.65 13.07 -23.33
N GLN A 110 -65.71 13.61 -24.55
CA GLN A 110 -64.64 13.53 -25.55
C GLN A 110 -63.48 14.44 -25.13
N GLN A 111 -62.37 13.85 -24.67
CA GLN A 111 -61.11 14.53 -24.45
C GLN A 111 -60.08 14.03 -25.48
N PRO A 112 -59.29 14.91 -26.14
CA PRO A 112 -58.31 14.50 -27.14
C PRO A 112 -57.22 13.58 -26.55
N ALA A 113 -56.72 12.67 -27.38
CA ALA A 113 -55.81 11.59 -26.99
C ALA A 113 -54.55 12.11 -26.28
N MET A 114 -54.28 11.53 -25.10
CA MET A 114 -53.09 11.75 -24.30
C MET A 114 -51.83 11.32 -25.09
N PRO A 115 -50.68 12.02 -24.97
CA PRO A 115 -49.44 11.61 -25.64
C PRO A 115 -49.03 10.18 -25.25
N GLU A 116 -48.53 9.40 -26.21
CA GLU A 116 -48.16 8.01 -25.97
C GLU A 116 -47.06 7.89 -24.89
N HIS A 117 -47.43 7.36 -23.73
CA HIS A 117 -46.45 6.81 -22.79
C HIS A 117 -46.05 5.42 -23.27
N HIS A 118 -44.74 5.19 -23.41
CA HIS A 118 -44.17 3.89 -23.78
C HIS A 118 -44.78 2.75 -22.96
N SER A 119 -45.33 1.74 -23.63
CA SER A 119 -45.91 0.55 -22.99
C SER A 119 -44.83 -0.26 -22.26
N LYS A 120 -45.07 -0.62 -20.99
CA LYS A 120 -44.16 -1.46 -20.18
C LYS A 120 -43.94 -2.84 -20.84
N ALA A 121 -42.73 -3.10 -21.34
CA ALA A 121 -42.30 -4.44 -21.73
C ALA A 121 -41.91 -5.24 -20.47
N GLY A 122 -42.88 -5.93 -19.85
CA GLY A 122 -42.73 -6.57 -18.53
C GLY A 122 -41.65 -7.66 -18.41
N GLY A 123 -41.15 -8.22 -19.52
CA GLY A 123 -40.11 -9.27 -19.50
C GLY A 123 -38.67 -8.74 -19.57
N ALA A 124 -38.41 -7.70 -20.36
CA ALA A 124 -37.06 -7.17 -20.56
C ALA A 124 -36.58 -6.26 -19.41
N GLY A 125 -37.50 -5.58 -18.72
CA GLY A 125 -37.19 -4.71 -17.58
C GLY A 125 -36.57 -5.47 -16.41
N SER A 126 -37.14 -6.63 -16.04
CA SER A 126 -36.61 -7.47 -14.96
C SER A 126 -35.22 -8.02 -15.27
N SER A 127 -34.92 -8.37 -16.53
CA SER A 127 -33.57 -8.80 -16.91
C SER A 127 -32.53 -7.68 -16.82
N ILE A 128 -32.89 -6.44 -17.17
CA ILE A 128 -31.97 -5.29 -17.10
C ILE A 128 -31.69 -4.90 -15.65
N VAL A 129 -32.73 -4.90 -14.80
CA VAL A 129 -32.56 -4.68 -13.35
C VAL A 129 -31.65 -5.75 -12.74
N GLY A 130 -31.86 -7.03 -13.07
CA GLY A 130 -31.01 -8.11 -12.58
C GLY A 130 -29.54 -7.98 -13.02
N VAL A 131 -29.27 -7.55 -14.25
CA VAL A 131 -27.90 -7.28 -14.71
C VAL A 131 -27.27 -6.12 -13.92
N LEU A 132 -28.01 -5.04 -13.70
CA LEU A 132 -27.50 -3.90 -12.93
C LEU A 132 -27.27 -4.21 -11.45
N GLU A 133 -28.08 -5.09 -10.84
CA GLU A 133 -27.87 -5.58 -9.47
C GLU A 133 -26.57 -6.40 -9.35
N VAL A 134 -26.27 -7.23 -10.35
CA VAL A 134 -24.98 -7.95 -10.40
C VAL A 134 -23.83 -6.96 -10.53
N VAL A 135 -23.94 -5.97 -11.43
CA VAL A 135 -22.91 -4.93 -11.59
C VAL A 135 -22.74 -4.10 -10.31
N GLU A 136 -23.82 -3.78 -9.59
CA GLU A 136 -23.75 -3.10 -8.29
C GLU A 136 -22.95 -3.93 -7.28
N SER A 137 -23.26 -5.22 -7.18
CA SER A 137 -22.56 -6.16 -6.31
C SER A 137 -21.07 -6.28 -6.66
N ASP A 138 -20.74 -6.33 -7.95
CA ASP A 138 -19.36 -6.40 -8.43
C ASP A 138 -18.59 -5.13 -8.08
N PHE A 139 -19.18 -3.94 -8.29
CA PHE A 139 -18.54 -2.68 -7.91
C PHE A 139 -18.34 -2.56 -6.39
N ALA A 140 -19.34 -2.94 -5.59
CA ALA A 140 -19.22 -2.93 -4.14
C ALA A 140 -18.14 -3.90 -3.64
N THR A 141 -18.07 -5.10 -4.24
CA THR A 141 -17.07 -6.12 -3.90
C THR A 141 -15.67 -5.66 -4.28
N ASN A 142 -15.49 -5.10 -5.49
CA ASN A 142 -14.20 -4.59 -5.94
C ASN A 142 -13.74 -3.40 -5.10
N LEU A 143 -14.63 -2.48 -4.74
CA LEU A 143 -14.30 -1.35 -3.87
C LEU A 143 -13.81 -1.84 -2.50
N ALA A 144 -14.54 -2.76 -1.87
CA ALA A 144 -14.13 -3.32 -0.57
C ALA A 144 -12.78 -4.06 -0.66
N LYS A 145 -12.54 -4.75 -1.77
CA LYS A 145 -11.27 -5.45 -2.02
C LYS A 145 -10.11 -4.46 -2.16
N GLU A 146 -10.26 -3.43 -2.99
CA GLU A 146 -9.26 -2.37 -3.19
C GLU A 146 -8.94 -1.66 -1.86
N GLU A 147 -9.96 -1.32 -1.05
CA GLU A 147 -9.75 -0.70 0.27
C GLU A 147 -8.98 -1.62 1.23
N SER A 148 -9.24 -2.93 1.19
CA SER A 148 -8.52 -3.91 2.00
C SER A 148 -7.07 -4.06 1.54
N GLU A 149 -6.85 -4.20 0.23
CA GLU A 149 -5.51 -4.34 -0.36
C GLU A 149 -4.65 -3.10 -0.11
N GLU A 150 -5.24 -1.90 -0.18
CA GLU A 150 -4.56 -0.66 0.16
C GLU A 150 -4.18 -0.59 1.63
N SER A 151 -5.10 -0.97 2.53
CA SER A 151 -4.82 -1.00 3.97
C SER A 151 -3.67 -1.96 4.30
N ASP A 152 -3.67 -3.15 3.70
CA ASP A 152 -2.61 -4.13 3.90
C ASP A 152 -1.27 -3.63 3.33
N ALA A 153 -1.28 -3.04 2.13
CA ALA A 153 -0.10 -2.45 1.50
C ALA A 153 0.49 -1.31 2.35
N GLN A 154 -0.36 -0.44 2.90
CA GLN A 154 0.05 0.64 3.80
C GLN A 154 0.69 0.08 5.08
N ALA A 155 0.07 -0.91 5.71
CA ALA A 155 0.60 -1.52 6.93
C ALA A 155 1.96 -2.21 6.71
N ILE A 156 2.12 -2.91 5.58
CA ILE A 156 3.40 -3.54 5.20
C ILE A 156 4.47 -2.47 4.97
N TYR A 157 4.14 -1.41 4.24
CA TYR A 157 5.07 -0.32 3.96
C TYR A 157 5.54 0.37 5.25
N GLU A 158 4.63 0.69 6.17
CA GLU A 158 4.96 1.30 7.45
C GLU A 158 5.89 0.41 8.27
N LYS A 159 5.53 -0.88 8.40
CA LYS A 159 6.35 -1.86 9.12
C LYS A 159 7.76 -1.97 8.54
N MET A 160 7.89 -2.15 7.22
CA MET A 160 9.21 -2.26 6.58
C MET A 160 10.03 -0.97 6.73
N THR A 161 9.37 0.19 6.65
CA THR A 161 10.02 1.49 6.85
C THR A 161 10.56 1.65 8.28
N GLU A 162 9.80 1.22 9.29
CA GLU A 162 10.28 1.20 10.68
C GLU A 162 11.44 0.24 10.90
N GLU A 163 11.35 -0.98 10.38
CA GLU A 163 12.43 -1.99 10.44
C GLU A 163 13.71 -1.47 9.77
N ASN A 164 13.59 -0.83 8.60
CA ASN A 164 14.70 -0.20 7.90
C ASN A 164 15.32 0.94 8.72
N LYS A 165 14.51 1.75 9.39
CA LYS A 165 15.00 2.85 10.24
C LYS A 165 15.79 2.34 11.44
N LEU A 166 15.31 1.28 12.09
CA LEU A 166 16.02 0.62 13.19
C LEU A 166 17.33 0.01 12.70
N THR A 167 17.28 -0.73 11.60
CA THR A 167 18.46 -1.35 10.96
C THR A 167 19.50 -0.30 10.61
N LYS A 168 19.09 0.81 9.98
CA LYS A 168 19.97 1.93 9.65
C LYS A 168 20.64 2.50 10.89
N THR A 169 19.85 2.76 11.94
CA THR A 169 20.38 3.32 13.19
C THR A 169 21.42 2.40 13.83
N SER A 170 21.17 1.09 13.85
CA SER A 170 22.13 0.10 14.36
C SER A 170 23.43 0.10 13.55
N LYS A 171 23.34 0.04 12.22
CA LYS A 171 24.52 0.03 11.34
C LYS A 171 25.32 1.32 11.41
N ASP A 172 24.66 2.47 11.50
CA ASP A 172 25.32 3.77 11.70
C ASP A 172 26.10 3.82 13.02
N GLN A 173 25.55 3.24 14.09
CA GLN A 173 26.26 3.11 15.37
C GLN A 173 27.47 2.17 15.26
N ASP A 174 27.32 1.03 14.60
CA ASP A 174 28.41 0.08 14.39
C ASP A 174 29.56 0.70 13.59
N VAL A 175 29.25 1.45 12.52
CA VAL A 175 30.24 2.22 11.77
C VAL A 175 30.96 3.19 12.70
N LYS A 176 30.22 3.96 13.50
CA LYS A 176 30.82 4.93 14.43
C LYS A 176 31.76 4.26 15.42
N TYR A 177 31.35 3.16 16.06
CA TYR A 177 32.17 2.47 17.05
C TYR A 177 33.40 1.82 16.42
N LYS A 178 33.27 1.15 15.27
CA LYS A 178 34.40 0.53 14.58
C LYS A 178 35.41 1.56 14.08
N VAL A 179 34.95 2.72 13.61
CA VAL A 179 35.83 3.83 13.24
C VAL A 179 36.56 4.39 14.47
N GLN A 180 35.90 4.49 15.63
CA GLN A 180 36.56 4.90 16.87
C GLN A 180 37.59 3.88 17.34
N GLU A 181 37.26 2.59 17.29
CA GLU A 181 38.16 1.50 17.65
C GLU A 181 39.40 1.49 16.74
N SER A 182 39.21 1.60 15.43
CA SER A 182 40.29 1.69 14.43
C SER A 182 41.27 2.83 14.73
N LYS A 183 40.77 3.99 15.19
CA LYS A 183 41.60 5.15 15.56
C LYS A 183 42.34 4.98 16.90
N SER A 184 41.93 4.04 17.73
CA SER A 184 42.47 3.82 19.08
C SER A 184 43.52 2.70 19.17
N LEU A 185 43.66 1.92 18.11
CA LEU A 185 44.69 0.87 17.94
C LEU A 185 46.03 1.47 17.52
#